data_AF-A0A843EKA7-F1
#
_entry.id   AF-A0A843EKA7-F1
#
_cell.length_a   1.000
_cell.length_b   1.000
_cell.length_c   1.000
_cell.angle_alpha   90.00
_cell.angle_beta   90.00
_cell.angle_gamma   90.00
#
_symmetry.space_group_name_H-M   'P 1'
#
loop_
_entity.id
_entity.type
_entity.pdbx_description
1 polymer ?
#
loop_
_entity_poly.entity_id
_entity_poly.type
_entity_poly.pdbx_seq_one_letter_code
_entity_poly.pdbx_strand_id
1 'polypeptide(L)'
;MEKEIAYYKKLAREDLILLLIEQRGLKLDYDYQHFRFVVAKIDALIEKYERLIELRKDIQEAYFAADEYIKELNLEIECDANRWERIRSAEKSEWEFELNQLRDIKSDIEGAIALIESGDAMKMLEDYEAKQTGEDFR
;
A
#
# COMPACT_ATOMS: atom_id res chain seq x y z
N MET A 1 39.22 -39.60 -12.21
CA MET A 1 38.79 -39.43 -10.80
C MET A 1 38.64 -37.96 -10.43
N GLU A 2 39.70 -37.14 -10.38
CA GLU A 2 39.58 -35.71 -9.98
C GLU A 2 38.69 -34.87 -10.92
N LYS A 3 38.83 -35.03 -12.24
CA LYS A 3 37.99 -34.33 -13.23
C LYS A 3 36.50 -34.71 -13.13
N GLU A 4 36.23 -35.95 -12.76
CA GLU A 4 34.89 -36.49 -12.62
C GLU A 4 34.23 -36.00 -11.33
N ILE A 5 34.98 -35.95 -10.22
CA ILE A 5 34.55 -35.32 -8.97
C ILE A 5 34.26 -33.82 -9.18
N ALA A 6 35.10 -33.12 -9.93
CA ALA A 6 34.89 -31.70 -10.25
C ALA A 6 33.62 -31.49 -11.09
N TYR A 7 33.36 -32.35 -12.07
CA TYR A 7 32.15 -32.31 -12.88
C TYR A 7 30.88 -32.48 -12.06
N TYR A 8 30.79 -33.52 -11.23
CA TYR A 8 29.60 -33.75 -10.40
C TYR A 8 29.39 -32.68 -9.33
N LYS A 9 30.46 -32.08 -8.80
CA LYS A 9 30.35 -30.92 -7.90
C LYS A 9 29.77 -29.69 -8.60
N LYS A 10 30.12 -29.46 -9.87
CA LYS A 10 29.54 -28.36 -10.66
C LYS A 10 28.06 -28.60 -10.89
N LEU A 11 27.70 -29.80 -11.36
CA LEU A 11 26.30 -30.17 -11.63
C LEU A 11 25.41 -30.02 -10.39
N ALA A 12 25.85 -30.55 -9.24
CA ALA A 12 25.10 -30.41 -7.99
C ALA A 12 24.94 -28.94 -7.53
N ARG A 13 25.87 -28.06 -7.92
CA ARG A 13 25.78 -26.63 -7.64
C ARG A 13 24.76 -25.94 -8.55
N GLU A 14 24.74 -26.28 -9.84
CA GLU A 14 23.75 -25.80 -10.81
C GLU A 14 22.33 -26.22 -10.38
N ASP A 15 22.13 -27.48 -9.99
CA ASP A 15 20.85 -27.98 -9.48
C ASP A 15 20.38 -27.22 -8.22
N LEU A 16 21.31 -26.90 -7.31
CA LEU A 16 20.99 -26.13 -6.11
C LEU A 16 20.56 -24.69 -6.45
N ILE A 17 21.19 -24.05 -7.44
CA ILE A 17 20.83 -22.70 -7.88
C ILE A 17 19.42 -22.69 -8.46
N LEU A 18 19.10 -23.66 -9.33
CA LEU A 18 17.76 -23.79 -9.91
C LEU A 18 16.70 -23.96 -8.82
N LEU A 19 16.97 -24.80 -7.82
CA LEU A 19 16.05 -25.02 -6.70
C LEU A 19 15.88 -23.75 -5.84
N LEU A 20 16.93 -22.95 -5.66
CA LEU A 20 16.84 -21.67 -4.95
C LEU A 20 16.02 -20.63 -5.74
N ILE A 21 16.20 -20.57 -7.07
CA ILE A 21 15.41 -19.71 -7.95
C ILE A 21 13.94 -20.11 -7.91
N GLU A 22 13.62 -21.40 -8.04
CA GLU A 22 12.24 -21.91 -7.92
C GLU A 22 11.61 -21.57 -6.56
N GLN A 23 12.34 -21.81 -5.47
CA GLN A 23 11.85 -21.49 -4.12
C GLN A 23 11.53 -20.00 -3.97
N ARG A 24 12.37 -19.12 -4.54
CA ARG A 24 12.13 -17.67 -4.48
C ARG A 24 11.04 -17.21 -5.43
N GLY A 25 10.89 -17.86 -6.59
CA GLY A 25 9.75 -17.63 -7.49
C GLY A 25 8.42 -17.92 -6.78
N LEU A 26 8.33 -19.06 -6.07
CA LEU A 26 7.15 -19.39 -5.25
C LEU A 26 6.88 -18.33 -4.17
N LYS A 27 7.93 -17.75 -3.58
CA LYS A 27 7.79 -16.66 -2.62
C LYS A 27 7.29 -15.38 -3.30
N LEU A 28 7.80 -15.02 -4.49
CA LEU A 28 7.30 -13.88 -5.26
C LEU A 28 5.81 -14.02 -5.58
N ASP A 29 5.37 -15.23 -5.96
CA ASP A 29 3.94 -15.49 -6.20
C ASP A 29 3.10 -15.27 -4.93
N TYR A 30 3.60 -15.75 -3.79
CA TYR A 30 2.95 -15.50 -2.50
C TYR A 30 2.89 -14.00 -2.17
N ASP A 31 4.02 -13.31 -2.28
CA ASP A 31 4.14 -11.88 -1.99
C ASP A 31 3.22 -11.07 -2.92
N TYR A 32 3.13 -11.43 -4.20
CA TYR A 32 2.20 -10.84 -5.17
C TYR A 32 0.74 -10.95 -4.72
N GLN A 33 0.28 -12.15 -4.36
CA GLN A 33 -1.10 -12.33 -3.88
C GLN A 33 -1.34 -11.56 -2.57
N HIS A 34 -0.34 -11.55 -1.69
CA HIS A 34 -0.42 -10.82 -0.42
C HIS A 34 -0.53 -9.30 -0.65
N PHE A 35 0.30 -8.74 -1.53
CA PHE A 35 0.26 -7.33 -1.89
C PHE A 35 -1.09 -6.95 -2.51
N ARG A 36 -1.63 -7.75 -3.42
CA ARG A 36 -2.97 -7.52 -3.98
C ARG A 36 -4.05 -7.51 -2.91
N PHE A 37 -3.97 -8.41 -1.94
CA PHE A 37 -4.89 -8.42 -0.81
C PHE A 37 -4.75 -7.16 0.06
N VAL A 38 -3.52 -6.73 0.34
CA VAL A 38 -3.26 -5.49 1.11
C VAL A 38 -3.79 -4.26 0.38
N VAL A 39 -3.56 -4.14 -0.93
CA VAL A 39 -4.12 -3.04 -1.75
C VAL A 39 -5.64 -2.98 -1.62
N ALA A 40 -6.33 -4.13 -1.73
CA ALA A 40 -7.78 -4.18 -1.57
C ALA A 40 -8.25 -3.75 -0.17
N LYS A 41 -7.45 -3.98 0.88
CA LYS A 41 -7.74 -3.50 2.24
C LYS A 41 -7.52 -1.99 2.36
N ILE A 42 -6.47 -1.46 1.73
CA ILE A 42 -6.20 -0.02 1.71
C ILE A 42 -7.30 0.71 0.93
N ASP A 43 -7.72 0.21 -0.22
CA ASP A 43 -8.84 0.78 -1.00
C ASP A 43 -10.12 0.89 -0.17
N ALA A 44 -10.47 -0.19 0.55
CA ALA A 44 -11.63 -0.18 1.43
C ALA A 44 -11.50 0.81 2.60
N LEU A 45 -10.28 1.17 3.01
CA LEU A 45 -10.03 2.17 4.04
C LEU A 45 -10.09 3.59 3.47
N ILE A 46 -9.48 3.82 2.30
CA ILE A 46 -9.58 5.07 1.54
C ILE A 46 -11.05 5.45 1.33
N GLU A 47 -11.88 4.51 0.86
CA GLU A 47 -13.32 4.74 0.65
C GLU A 47 -14.05 5.17 1.94
N LYS A 48 -13.64 4.64 3.10
CA LYS A 48 -14.22 5.03 4.39
C LYS A 48 -13.82 6.45 4.79
N TYR A 49 -12.55 6.82 4.58
CA TYR A 49 -12.09 8.19 4.85
C TYR A 49 -12.78 9.21 3.94
N GLU A 50 -12.91 8.91 2.65
CA GLU A 50 -13.59 9.77 1.69
C GLU A 50 -15.05 9.99 2.10
N ARG A 51 -15.79 8.93 2.45
CA ARG A 51 -17.15 9.02 2.98
C ARG A 51 -17.24 9.81 4.29
N LEU A 52 -16.27 9.65 5.19
CA LEU A 52 -16.24 10.36 6.47
C LEU A 52 -16.08 11.87 6.27
N ILE A 53 -15.22 12.27 5.32
CA ILE A 53 -15.00 13.68 4.96
C ILE A 53 -16.26 14.29 4.37
N GLU A 54 -16.94 13.59 3.46
CA GLU A 54 -18.22 14.01 2.89
C GLU A 54 -19.30 14.15 3.98
N LEU A 55 -19.50 13.12 4.79
CA LEU A 55 -20.48 13.14 5.88
C LEU A 55 -20.24 14.31 6.85
N ARG A 56 -18.98 14.60 7.17
CA ARG A 56 -18.62 15.72 8.03
C ARG A 56 -18.99 17.06 7.39
N LYS A 57 -18.84 17.21 6.07
CA LYS A 57 -19.27 18.40 5.34
C LYS A 57 -20.79 18.57 5.41
N ASP A 58 -21.54 17.51 5.18
CA ASP A 58 -23.02 17.54 5.24
C ASP A 58 -23.51 17.92 6.66
N ILE A 59 -22.89 17.34 7.70
CA ILE A 59 -23.19 17.69 9.10
C ILE A 59 -22.89 19.15 9.39
N GLN A 60 -21.78 19.68 8.86
CA GLN A 60 -21.41 21.09 9.04
C GLN A 60 -22.44 22.02 8.39
N GLU A 61 -22.82 21.75 7.14
CA GLU A 61 -23.81 22.57 6.43
C GLU A 61 -25.15 22.58 7.17
N ALA A 62 -25.61 21.41 7.64
CA ALA A 62 -26.82 21.30 8.44
C ALA A 62 -26.73 22.05 9.78
N TYR A 63 -25.56 21.99 10.45
CA TYR A 63 -25.33 22.69 11.71
C TYR A 63 -25.34 24.21 11.53
N PHE A 64 -24.72 24.73 10.46
CA PHE A 64 -24.71 26.16 10.16
C PHE A 64 -26.09 26.69 9.77
N ALA A 65 -26.86 25.93 8.98
CA ALA A 65 -28.23 26.29 8.67
C ALA A 65 -29.12 26.34 9.94
N ALA A 66 -28.92 25.42 10.88
CA ALA A 66 -29.64 25.45 12.15
C ALA A 66 -29.26 26.66 13.02
N ASP A 67 -27.97 27.02 13.08
CA ASP A 67 -27.49 28.22 13.77
C ASP A 67 -28.08 29.51 13.18
N GLU A 68 -28.11 29.63 11.84
CA GLU A 68 -28.76 30.75 11.15
C GLU A 68 -30.25 30.84 11.49
N TYR A 69 -30.98 29.72 11.45
CA TYR A 69 -32.40 29.69 11.76
C TYR A 69 -32.70 30.08 13.22
N ILE A 70 -31.88 29.64 14.17
CA ILE A 70 -31.98 30.04 15.59
C ILE A 70 -31.81 31.55 15.75
N LYS A 71 -30.84 32.15 15.03
CA LYS A 71 -30.60 33.59 15.02
C LYS A 71 -31.77 34.35 14.41
N GLU A 72 -32.34 33.87 13.30
CA GLU A 72 -33.53 34.46 12.67
C GLU A 72 -34.74 34.46 13.60
N LEU A 73 -34.90 33.41 14.42
CA LEU A 73 -35.99 33.29 15.39
C LEU A 73 -35.76 34.08 16.69
N ASN A 74 -34.63 34.80 16.84
CA ASN A 74 -34.23 35.48 18.08
C ASN A 74 -34.31 34.57 19.33
N LEU A 75 -33.99 33.28 19.17
CA LEU A 75 -33.94 32.36 20.28
C LEU A 75 -32.62 32.54 21.04
N GLU A 76 -32.67 32.67 22.36
CA GLU A 76 -31.47 32.69 23.23
C GLU A 76 -30.87 31.29 23.39
N ILE A 77 -30.48 30.66 22.29
CA ILE A 77 -29.78 29.38 22.26
C ILE A 77 -28.34 29.65 21.83
N GLU A 78 -27.39 29.27 22.70
CA GLU A 78 -25.96 29.43 22.42
C GLU A 78 -25.51 28.35 21.42
N CYS A 79 -25.51 28.71 20.14
CA CYS A 79 -24.93 27.91 19.07
C CYS A 79 -23.65 28.60 18.59
N ASP A 80 -22.49 27.96 18.81
CA ASP A 80 -21.19 28.52 18.46
C ASP A 80 -20.62 27.82 17.22
N ALA A 81 -21.10 28.24 16.04
CA ALA A 81 -20.59 27.82 14.74
C ALA A 81 -19.06 28.01 14.62
N ASN A 82 -18.48 29.04 15.25
CA ASN A 82 -17.04 29.28 15.20
C ASN A 82 -16.25 28.27 16.04
N ARG A 83 -16.79 27.82 17.18
CA ARG A 83 -16.20 26.71 17.95
C ARG A 83 -16.30 25.40 17.18
N TRP A 84 -17.43 25.13 16.51
CA TRP A 84 -17.57 23.94 15.67
C TRP A 84 -16.55 23.91 14.54
N GLU A 85 -16.45 25.01 13.79
CA GLU A 85 -15.49 25.15 12.69
C GLU A 85 -14.07 24.89 13.15
N ARG A 86 -13.63 25.51 14.26
CA ARG A 86 -12.26 25.33 14.77
C ARG A 86 -11.92 23.89 15.12
N ILE A 87 -12.81 23.20 15.84
CA ILE A 87 -12.56 21.81 16.27
C ILE A 87 -12.57 20.88 15.05
N ARG A 88 -13.57 21.02 14.17
CA ARG A 88 -13.76 20.07 13.07
C ARG A 88 -12.82 20.30 11.90
N SER A 89 -12.26 21.49 11.74
CA SER A 89 -11.29 21.75 10.68
C SER A 89 -9.90 21.18 11.01
N ALA A 90 -9.55 21.08 12.30
CA ALA A 90 -8.37 20.34 12.73
C ALA A 90 -8.51 18.83 12.44
N GLU A 91 -9.62 18.21 12.86
CA GLU A 91 -9.88 16.79 12.58
C GLU A 91 -9.92 16.48 11.08
N LYS A 92 -10.55 17.35 10.27
CA LYS A 92 -10.56 17.20 8.82
C LYS A 92 -9.13 17.16 8.26
N SER A 93 -8.26 18.07 8.71
CA SER A 93 -6.86 18.10 8.27
C SER A 93 -6.10 16.84 8.64
N GLU A 94 -6.38 16.24 9.80
CA GLU A 94 -5.76 14.97 10.21
C GLU A 94 -6.24 13.82 9.32
N TRP A 95 -7.54 13.74 9.02
CA TRP A 95 -8.06 12.71 8.11
C TRP A 95 -7.55 12.84 6.69
N GLU A 96 -7.42 14.06 6.17
CA GLU A 96 -6.83 14.30 4.85
C GLU A 96 -5.35 13.88 4.81
N PHE A 97 -4.61 14.10 5.90
CA PHE A 97 -3.24 13.63 6.03
C PHE A 97 -3.15 12.09 6.03
N GLU A 98 -3.97 11.42 6.86
CA GLU A 98 -4.04 9.96 6.91
C GLU A 98 -4.44 9.36 5.55
N LEU A 99 -5.41 9.97 4.87
CA LEU A 99 -5.84 9.58 3.53
C LEU A 99 -4.69 9.65 2.51
N ASN A 100 -3.87 10.69 2.57
CA ASN A 100 -2.70 10.81 1.70
C ASN A 100 -1.64 9.76 2.02
N GLN A 101 -1.38 9.48 3.31
CA GLN A 101 -0.47 8.39 3.70
C GLN A 101 -0.93 7.04 3.16
N LEU A 102 -2.24 6.74 3.22
CA LEU A 102 -2.78 5.51 2.66
C LEU A 102 -2.60 5.42 1.15
N ARG A 103 -2.76 6.54 0.43
CA ARG A 103 -2.52 6.61 -1.02
C ARG A 103 -1.04 6.42 -1.37
N ASP A 104 -0.13 6.99 -0.58
CA ASP A 104 1.31 6.81 -0.75
C ASP A 104 1.70 5.33 -0.55
N ILE A 105 1.27 4.72 0.57
CA ILE A 105 1.52 3.31 0.86
C ILE A 105 0.94 2.42 -0.25
N LYS A 106 -0.27 2.72 -0.72
CA LYS A 106 -0.89 1.99 -1.84
C LYS A 106 -0.02 2.09 -3.09
N SER A 107 0.42 3.29 -3.46
CA SER A 107 1.26 3.51 -4.65
C SER A 107 2.57 2.73 -4.58
N ASP A 108 3.22 2.68 -3.41
CA ASP A 108 4.45 1.91 -3.22
C ASP A 108 4.23 0.41 -3.43
N ILE A 109 3.13 -0.12 -2.87
CA ILE A 109 2.77 -1.53 -3.02
C ILE A 109 2.38 -1.85 -4.47
N GLU A 110 1.63 -0.99 -5.14
CA GLU A 110 1.29 -1.14 -6.56
C GLU A 110 2.55 -1.11 -7.44
N GLY A 111 3.55 -0.30 -7.09
CA GLY A 111 4.86 -0.33 -7.73
C GLY A 111 5.57 -1.69 -7.57
N ALA A 112 5.53 -2.27 -6.38
CA ALA A 112 6.08 -3.60 -6.13
C ALA A 112 5.33 -4.70 -6.92
N ILE A 113 4.00 -4.62 -6.98
CA ILE A 113 3.15 -5.51 -7.80
C ILE A 113 3.56 -5.40 -9.27
N ALA A 114 3.70 -4.19 -9.81
CA ALA A 114 4.08 -3.97 -11.21
C ALA A 114 5.45 -4.56 -11.56
N LEU A 115 6.42 -4.50 -10.64
CA LEU A 115 7.74 -5.13 -10.80
C LEU A 115 7.65 -6.66 -10.85
N ILE A 116 6.72 -7.26 -10.11
CA ILE A 116 6.49 -8.71 -10.16
C ILE A 116 5.81 -9.07 -11.49
N GLU A 117 4.79 -8.33 -11.90
CA GLU A 117 4.03 -8.59 -13.13
C GLU A 117 4.87 -8.41 -14.40
N SER A 118 5.81 -7.46 -14.42
CA SER A 118 6.73 -7.27 -15.54
C SER A 118 7.77 -8.40 -15.66
N GLY A 119 7.89 -9.24 -14.63
CA GLY A 119 8.93 -10.24 -14.49
C GLY A 119 10.30 -9.66 -14.12
N ASP A 120 10.41 -8.35 -13.91
CA ASP A 120 11.69 -7.73 -13.57
C ASP A 120 12.14 -8.12 -12.16
N ALA A 121 11.22 -8.32 -11.22
CA ALA A 121 11.53 -8.89 -9.91
C ALA A 121 12.18 -10.29 -10.03
N MET A 122 11.70 -11.12 -10.95
CA MET A 122 12.25 -12.47 -11.18
C MET A 122 13.65 -12.39 -11.82
N LYS A 123 13.84 -11.55 -12.84
CA LYS A 123 15.16 -11.33 -13.45
C LYS A 123 16.18 -10.82 -12.42
N MET A 124 15.77 -9.92 -11.54
CA MET A 124 16.64 -9.41 -10.47
C MET A 124 17.07 -10.53 -9.50
N LEU A 125 16.21 -11.51 -9.23
CA LEU A 125 16.56 -12.69 -8.43
C LEU A 125 17.51 -13.63 -9.16
N GLU A 126 17.26 -13.90 -10.44
CA GLU A 126 18.14 -14.71 -11.30
C GLU A 126 19.54 -14.10 -11.38
N ASP A 127 19.64 -12.80 -11.66
CA ASP A 127 20.90 -12.05 -11.70
C ASP A 127 21.65 -12.09 -10.36
N TYR A 128 20.92 -12.05 -9.25
CA TYR A 128 21.51 -12.11 -7.91
C TYR A 128 22.12 -13.49 -7.62
N GLU A 129 21.42 -14.58 -7.97
CA GLU A 129 21.92 -15.94 -7.80
C GLU A 129 23.09 -16.26 -8.75
N ALA A 130 23.02 -15.78 -10.00
CA ALA A 130 24.12 -15.85 -10.96
C ALA A 130 25.40 -15.20 -10.40
N LYS A 131 25.28 -13.99 -9.84
CA LYS A 131 26.40 -13.25 -9.22
C LYS A 131 26.97 -13.94 -7.98
N GLN A 132 26.12 -14.52 -7.12
CA GLN A 132 26.53 -15.25 -5.92
C GLN A 132 27.36 -16.51 -6.27
N THR A 133 27.10 -17.10 -7.43
CA THR A 133 27.68 -18.39 -7.82
C THR A 133 28.85 -18.28 -8.79
N GLY A 134 29.04 -17.11 -9.40
CA GLY A 134 30.09 -16.86 -10.39
C GLY A 134 29.79 -17.50 -11.75
N GLU A 135 28.53 -17.83 -12.01
CA GLU A 135 28.05 -18.36 -13.29
C GLU A 135 27.23 -17.29 -14.00
N ASP A 136 27.47 -17.12 -15.30
CA ASP A 136 26.72 -16.20 -16.17
C ASP A 136 25.68 -17.05 -16.92
N PHE A 137 24.43 -17.01 -16.46
CA PHE A 137 23.31 -17.72 -17.09
C PHE A 137 22.79 -16.88 -18.27
N ARG A 138 23.54 -16.87 -19.38
CA ARG A 138 23.13 -16.28 -20.66
C ARG A 138 22.99 -17.33 -21.75
#